data_AF-B1YE04-F1
#
_entry.id   AF-B1YE04-F1
#
_cell.length_a   1.000
_cell.length_b   1.000
_cell.length_c   1.000
_cell.angle_alpha   90.00
_cell.angle_beta   90.00
_cell.angle_gamma   90.00
#
_symmetry.space_group_name_H-M   'P 1'
#
loop_
_entity.id
_entity.type
_entity.pdbx_description
1 polymer ?
#
loop_
_entity_poly.entity_id
_entity_poly.type
_entity_poly.pdbx_seq_one_letter_code
_entity_poly.pdbx_strand_id
1 'polypeptide(L)'
;MEKRDRVNIAVAKAVAELLAKTAEELGMTQYALANQILSVGLELVRMGYSPSQIREVALFYKIMTELESLPVPGRLMDRMIVEVASVDAEAVYRAWCDAGKMLAAYIKAVFGDLEKAVELAPYLAKVIPAKRFDVKAQGGNFQLDAVGVGYSIESVQATARAVQCLLEEVGYEVKEVVTAPGVLRVSAAKK
;
A
#
# COMPACT_ATOMS: atom_id res chain seq x y z
N MET A 1 11.40 10.34 43.03
CA MET A 1 11.58 9.31 41.99
C MET A 1 10.55 8.24 42.27
N GLU A 2 9.41 8.23 41.57
CA GLU A 2 8.37 7.23 41.79
C GLU A 2 8.96 5.83 41.52
N LYS A 3 8.79 4.93 42.48
CA LYS A 3 9.05 3.50 42.31
C LYS A 3 8.08 3.04 41.22
N ARG A 4 8.59 2.75 40.01
CA ARG A 4 7.76 2.14 38.97
C ARG A 4 7.41 0.74 39.45
N ASP A 5 6.19 0.57 39.93
CA ASP A 5 5.69 -0.73 40.36
C ASP A 5 5.80 -1.72 39.19
N ARG A 6 6.40 -2.89 39.46
CA ARG A 6 6.47 -3.97 38.48
C ARG A 6 5.08 -4.56 38.35
N VAL A 7 4.48 -4.38 37.18
CA VAL A 7 3.19 -4.99 36.82
C VAL A 7 3.48 -6.20 35.91
N ASN A 8 2.81 -7.32 36.18
CA ASN A 8 2.93 -8.52 35.37
C ASN A 8 1.85 -8.52 34.27
N ILE A 9 2.26 -8.66 33.02
CA ILE A 9 1.37 -8.84 31.86
C ILE A 9 1.61 -10.24 31.31
N ALA A 10 0.54 -11.02 31.16
CA ALA A 10 0.62 -12.33 30.54
C ALA A 10 0.61 -12.20 29.01
N VAL A 11 1.53 -12.88 28.34
CA VAL A 11 1.63 -12.96 26.88
C VAL A 11 1.88 -14.40 26.45
N ALA A 12 1.57 -14.73 25.20
CA ALA A 12 1.91 -16.03 24.65
C ALA A 12 3.44 -16.22 24.63
N LYS A 13 3.91 -17.46 24.86
CA LYS A 13 5.34 -17.80 24.89
C LYS A 13 6.08 -17.32 23.65
N ALA A 14 5.52 -17.56 22.46
CA ALA A 14 6.11 -17.15 21.19
C ALA A 14 6.30 -15.62 21.07
N VAL A 15 5.40 -14.83 21.67
CA VAL A 15 5.50 -13.35 21.68
C VAL A 15 6.61 -12.92 22.63
N ALA A 16 6.75 -13.56 23.79
CA ALA A 16 7.84 -13.27 24.72
C ALA A 16 9.21 -13.62 24.12
N GLU A 17 9.32 -14.74 23.42
CA GLU A 17 10.54 -15.15 22.72
C GLU A 17 10.90 -14.17 21.58
N LEU A 18 9.91 -13.74 20.81
CA LEU A 18 10.11 -12.74 19.76
C LEU A 18 10.56 -11.40 20.34
N LEU A 19 9.93 -10.92 21.41
CA LEU A 19 10.32 -9.70 22.12
C LEU A 19 11.76 -9.80 22.63
N ALA A 20 12.16 -10.95 23.20
CA ALA A 20 13.50 -11.17 23.70
C ALA A 20 14.55 -11.04 22.60
N LYS A 21 14.32 -11.72 21.46
CA LYS A 21 15.21 -11.66 20.31
C LYS A 21 15.31 -10.25 19.73
N THR A 22 14.18 -9.57 19.53
CA THR A 22 14.18 -8.21 18.99
C THR A 22 14.82 -7.20 19.94
N ALA A 23 14.65 -7.37 21.25
CA ALA A 23 15.33 -6.53 22.24
C ALA A 23 16.85 -6.68 22.16
N GLU A 24 17.36 -7.91 22.02
CA GLU A 24 18.78 -8.19 21.85
C GLU A 24 19.34 -7.57 20.55
N GLU A 25 18.64 -7.75 19.43
CA GLU A 25 19.01 -7.16 18.12
C GLU A 25 19.10 -5.63 18.16
N LEU A 26 18.25 -4.98 18.97
CA LEU A 26 18.22 -3.53 19.14
C LEU A 26 19.13 -3.02 20.28
N GLY A 27 19.84 -3.90 21.00
CA GLY A 27 20.66 -3.52 22.15
C GLY A 27 19.86 -3.00 23.34
N MET A 28 18.61 -3.46 23.49
CA MET A 28 17.66 -3.04 24.53
C MET A 28 17.36 -4.17 25.51
N THR A 29 16.88 -3.80 26.71
CA THR A 29 16.27 -4.80 27.61
C THR A 29 14.83 -5.10 27.14
N GLN A 30 14.35 -6.33 27.39
CA GLN A 30 12.95 -6.69 27.14
C GLN A 30 11.98 -5.71 27.82
N TYR A 31 12.30 -5.26 29.04
CA TYR A 31 11.51 -4.27 29.77
C TYR A 31 11.43 -2.93 29.02
N ALA A 32 12.56 -2.41 28.52
CA ALA A 32 12.58 -1.14 27.81
C ALA A 32 11.79 -1.21 26.49
N LEU A 33 12.04 -2.27 25.69
CA LEU A 33 11.34 -2.47 24.43
C LEU A 33 9.84 -2.69 24.64
N ALA A 34 9.44 -3.50 25.61
CA ALA A 34 8.03 -3.74 25.92
C ALA A 34 7.30 -2.44 26.30
N ASN A 35 7.88 -1.62 27.19
CA ASN A 35 7.26 -0.36 27.58
C ASN A 35 7.13 0.61 26.41
N GLN A 36 8.14 0.69 25.54
CA GLN A 36 8.08 1.54 24.35
C GLN A 36 6.98 1.09 23.39
N ILE A 37 6.93 -0.22 23.03
CA ILE A 37 5.92 -0.76 22.12
C ILE A 37 4.51 -0.60 22.71
N LEU A 38 4.32 -0.92 23.99
CA LEU A 38 3.02 -0.78 24.65
C LEU A 38 2.57 0.68 24.71
N SER A 39 3.48 1.61 25.01
CA SER A 39 3.14 3.04 25.09
C SER A 39 2.70 3.57 23.72
N VAL A 40 3.51 3.33 22.67
CA VAL A 40 3.18 3.74 21.29
C VAL A 40 1.89 3.06 20.81
N GLY A 41 1.74 1.76 21.06
CA GLY A 41 0.54 1.02 20.68
C GLY A 41 -0.72 1.57 21.35
N LEU A 42 -0.66 1.90 22.64
CA LEU A 42 -1.79 2.48 23.37
C LEU A 42 -2.10 3.91 22.92
N GLU A 43 -1.09 4.72 22.58
CA GLU A 43 -1.29 6.05 22.00
C GLU A 43 -2.02 5.98 20.67
N LEU A 44 -1.60 5.09 19.77
CA LEU A 44 -2.26 4.87 18.48
C LEU A 44 -3.70 4.38 18.65
N VAL A 45 -3.96 3.50 19.62
CA VAL A 45 -5.32 3.07 19.95
C VAL A 45 -6.17 4.24 20.46
N ARG A 46 -5.61 5.14 21.28
CA ARG A 46 -6.29 6.36 21.75
C ARG A 46 -6.58 7.34 20.61
N MET A 47 -5.76 7.35 19.57
CA MET A 47 -6.01 8.10 18.33
C MET A 47 -7.11 7.48 17.45
N GLY A 48 -7.66 6.33 17.86
CA GLY A 48 -8.76 5.65 17.16
C GLY A 48 -8.33 4.54 16.21
N TYR A 49 -7.04 4.20 16.15
CA TYR A 49 -6.56 3.10 15.32
C TYR A 49 -6.76 1.74 16.02
N SER A 50 -7.30 0.76 15.31
CA SER A 50 -7.23 -0.63 15.75
C SER A 50 -5.80 -1.19 15.58
N PRO A 51 -5.40 -2.23 16.35
CA PRO A 51 -4.12 -2.91 16.13
C PRO A 51 -3.91 -3.39 14.68
N SER A 52 -5.00 -3.81 14.01
CA SER A 52 -4.94 -4.19 12.60
C SER A 52 -4.55 -3.02 11.69
N GLN A 53 -5.12 -1.83 11.93
CA GLN A 53 -4.83 -0.63 11.14
C GLN A 53 -3.41 -0.12 11.37
N ILE A 54 -2.85 -0.29 12.57
CA ILE A 54 -1.46 0.09 12.86
C ILE A 54 -0.49 -0.67 11.94
N ARG A 55 -0.71 -1.98 11.77
CA ARG A 55 0.09 -2.80 10.83
C ARG A 55 -0.06 -2.31 9.39
N GLU A 56 -1.28 -2.01 8.98
CA GLU A 56 -1.60 -1.56 7.62
C GLU A 56 -0.92 -0.22 7.29
N VAL A 57 -1.01 0.75 8.21
CA VAL A 57 -0.37 2.06 8.07
C VAL A 57 1.15 1.94 8.04
N ALA A 58 1.75 1.11 8.90
CA ALA A 58 3.20 0.90 8.91
C ALA A 58 3.71 0.29 7.59
N LEU A 59 2.98 -0.70 7.05
CA LEU A 59 3.32 -1.31 5.76
C LEU A 59 3.18 -0.31 4.61
N PHE A 60 2.08 0.44 4.58
CA PHE A 60 1.86 1.47 3.56
C PHE A 60 2.94 2.55 3.61
N TYR A 61 3.29 3.03 4.81
CA TYR A 61 4.36 4.01 4.98
C TYR A 61 5.70 3.50 4.47
N LYS A 62 6.05 2.24 4.77
CA LYS A 62 7.28 1.62 4.26
C LYS A 62 7.34 1.63 2.73
N ILE A 63 6.27 1.18 2.07
CA ILE A 63 6.18 1.17 0.59
C ILE A 63 6.32 2.59 0.04
N MET A 64 5.60 3.55 0.63
CA MET A 64 5.67 4.96 0.22
C MET A 64 7.09 5.52 0.33
N THR A 65 7.82 5.23 1.41
CA THR A 65 9.21 5.69 1.59
C THR A 65 10.18 5.03 0.62
N GLU A 66 10.02 3.73 0.34
CA GLU A 66 10.92 2.99 -0.58
C GLU A 66 10.69 3.38 -2.05
N LEU A 67 9.50 3.88 -2.38
CA LEU A 67 9.16 4.42 -3.69
C LEU A 67 9.33 5.94 -3.78
N GLU A 68 9.92 6.58 -2.76
CA GLU A 68 10.08 8.04 -2.67
C GLU A 68 8.78 8.82 -2.94
N SER A 69 7.65 8.23 -2.54
CA SER A 69 6.33 8.76 -2.83
C SER A 69 5.95 9.87 -1.84
N LEU A 70 5.53 11.01 -2.37
CA LEU A 70 5.07 12.14 -1.57
C LEU A 70 3.54 12.11 -1.44
N PRO A 71 2.99 12.29 -0.22
CA PRO A 71 1.55 12.40 -0.05
C PRO A 71 1.05 13.73 -0.64
N VAL A 72 0.19 13.64 -1.66
CA VAL A 72 -0.47 14.79 -2.28
C VAL A 72 -1.99 14.67 -2.07
N PRO A 73 -2.71 15.73 -1.67
CA PRO A 73 -4.17 15.71 -1.59
C PRO A 73 -4.79 15.29 -2.91
N GLY A 74 -5.66 14.27 -2.90
CA GLY A 74 -6.15 13.66 -4.13
C GLY A 74 -6.84 14.62 -5.10
N ARG A 75 -7.58 15.62 -4.59
CA ARG A 75 -8.21 16.65 -5.44
C ARG A 75 -7.21 17.62 -6.08
N LEU A 76 -6.10 17.90 -5.41
CA LEU A 76 -5.04 18.73 -5.96
C LEU A 76 -4.33 17.98 -7.08
N MET A 77 -3.97 16.72 -6.83
CA MET A 77 -3.36 15.84 -7.85
C MET A 77 -4.27 15.70 -9.07
N ASP A 78 -5.57 15.44 -8.86
CA ASP A 78 -6.55 15.31 -9.94
C ASP A 78 -6.62 16.57 -10.81
N ARG A 79 -6.67 17.74 -10.19
CA ARG A 79 -6.66 19.02 -10.91
C ARG A 79 -5.39 19.19 -11.75
N MET A 80 -4.22 18.87 -11.20
CA MET A 80 -2.95 18.94 -11.93
C MET A 80 -2.94 18.00 -13.14
N ILE A 81 -3.47 16.78 -12.98
CA ILE A 81 -3.59 15.81 -14.07
C ILE A 81 -4.46 16.38 -15.19
N VAL A 82 -5.64 16.90 -14.85
CA VAL A 82 -6.57 17.48 -15.84
C VAL A 82 -5.95 18.67 -16.56
N GLU A 83 -5.30 19.58 -15.83
CA GLU A 83 -4.65 20.75 -16.41
C GLU A 83 -3.55 20.34 -17.42
N VAL A 84 -2.68 19.38 -17.06
CA VAL A 84 -1.63 18.90 -17.97
C VAL A 84 -2.21 18.10 -19.14
N ALA A 85 -3.19 17.22 -18.88
CA ALA A 85 -3.80 16.38 -19.91
C ALA A 85 -4.53 17.21 -20.98
N SER A 86 -5.05 18.40 -20.62
CA SER A 86 -5.66 19.33 -21.58
C SER A 86 -4.68 19.89 -22.62
N VAL A 87 -3.37 19.82 -22.33
CA VAL A 87 -2.28 20.29 -23.20
C VAL A 87 -1.57 19.11 -23.86
N ASP A 88 -1.20 18.09 -23.08
CA ASP A 88 -0.52 16.88 -23.55
C ASP A 88 -0.91 15.67 -22.68
N ALA A 89 -2.00 14.99 -23.07
CA ALA A 89 -2.45 13.77 -22.41
C ALA A 89 -1.41 12.63 -22.49
N GLU A 90 -0.64 12.56 -23.57
CA GLU A 90 0.36 11.50 -23.75
C GLU A 90 1.55 11.67 -22.79
N ALA A 91 1.92 12.91 -22.45
CA ALA A 91 2.91 13.15 -21.40
C ALA A 91 2.45 12.59 -20.04
N VAL A 92 1.18 12.79 -19.70
CA VAL A 92 0.57 12.20 -18.49
C VAL A 92 0.62 10.67 -18.58
N TYR A 93 0.15 10.08 -19.69
CA TYR A 93 0.14 8.64 -19.84
C TYR A 93 1.53 8.00 -19.79
N ARG A 94 2.55 8.64 -20.37
CA ARG A 94 3.95 8.21 -20.25
C ARG A 94 4.43 8.24 -18.80
N ALA A 95 4.24 9.36 -18.09
CA ALA A 95 4.67 9.48 -16.70
C ALA A 95 3.99 8.45 -15.79
N TRP A 96 2.70 8.19 -15.98
CA TRP A 96 1.98 7.17 -15.21
C TRP A 96 2.41 5.75 -15.59
N CYS A 97 2.67 5.49 -16.87
CA CYS A 97 3.23 4.22 -17.31
C CYS A 97 4.58 3.93 -16.64
N ASP A 98 5.46 4.93 -16.57
CA ASP A 98 6.77 4.81 -15.92
C ASP A 98 6.62 4.56 -14.41
N ALA A 99 5.70 5.24 -13.74
CA ALA A 99 5.38 4.96 -12.33
C ALA A 99 4.88 3.51 -12.13
N GLY A 100 4.05 3.01 -13.05
CA GLY A 100 3.60 1.61 -13.05
C GLY A 100 4.77 0.62 -13.16
N LYS A 101 5.74 0.89 -14.04
CA LYS A 101 6.96 0.08 -14.20
C LYS A 101 7.87 0.14 -12.96
N MET A 102 7.99 1.31 -12.32
CA MET A 102 8.73 1.44 -11.06
C MET A 102 8.12 0.56 -9.98
N LEU A 103 6.79 0.57 -9.84
CA LEU A 103 6.09 -0.29 -8.90
C LEU A 103 6.25 -1.79 -9.26
N ALA A 104 6.24 -2.14 -10.54
CA ALA A 104 6.54 -3.51 -10.98
C ALA A 104 7.94 -3.96 -10.60
N ALA A 105 8.96 -3.12 -10.78
CA ALA A 105 10.34 -3.41 -10.41
C ALA A 105 10.47 -3.62 -8.89
N TYR A 106 9.82 -2.77 -8.10
CA TYR A 106 9.73 -2.92 -6.65
C TYR A 106 9.06 -4.23 -6.26
N ILE A 107 7.93 -4.58 -6.89
CA ILE A 107 7.21 -5.83 -6.63
C ILE A 107 8.11 -7.04 -6.88
N LYS A 108 8.82 -7.07 -8.01
CA LYS A 108 9.77 -8.14 -8.34
C LYS A 108 10.89 -8.23 -7.30
N ALA A 109 11.46 -7.10 -6.89
CA ALA A 109 12.58 -7.05 -5.95
C ALA A 109 12.19 -7.49 -4.53
N VAL A 110 11.02 -7.07 -4.05
CA VAL A 110 10.60 -7.25 -2.66
C VAL A 110 9.73 -8.49 -2.45
N PHE A 111 8.85 -8.81 -3.39
CA PHE A 111 7.88 -9.92 -3.27
C PHE A 111 8.18 -11.08 -4.22
N GLY A 112 9.04 -10.88 -5.23
CA GLY A 112 9.37 -11.88 -6.25
C GLY A 112 8.35 -11.90 -7.40
N ASP A 113 7.06 -11.97 -7.09
CA ASP A 113 5.97 -11.98 -8.09
C ASP A 113 4.74 -11.17 -7.67
N LEU A 114 3.85 -10.93 -8.63
CA LEU A 114 2.62 -10.15 -8.42
C LEU A 114 1.63 -10.87 -7.50
N GLU A 115 1.54 -12.21 -7.55
CA GLU A 115 0.57 -12.96 -6.75
C GLU A 115 0.84 -12.76 -5.25
N LYS A 116 2.11 -12.86 -4.84
CA LYS A 116 2.55 -12.54 -3.47
C LYS A 116 2.33 -11.09 -3.09
N ALA A 117 2.58 -10.15 -4.00
CA ALA A 117 2.34 -8.73 -3.72
C ALA A 117 0.85 -8.43 -3.48
N VAL A 118 -0.05 -9.10 -4.19
CA VAL A 118 -1.50 -8.91 -4.06
C VAL A 118 -2.04 -9.48 -2.73
N GLU A 119 -1.35 -10.42 -2.08
CA GLU A 119 -1.68 -10.82 -0.70
C GLU A 119 -1.64 -9.64 0.29
N LEU A 120 -0.92 -8.56 -0.04
CA LEU A 120 -0.90 -7.34 0.75
C LEU A 120 -2.03 -6.36 0.42
N ALA A 121 -2.72 -6.53 -0.71
CA ALA A 121 -3.76 -5.61 -1.15
C ALA A 121 -4.89 -5.41 -0.11
N PRO A 122 -5.37 -6.42 0.64
CA PRO A 122 -6.39 -6.22 1.68
C PRO A 122 -5.94 -5.27 2.80
N TYR A 123 -4.64 -5.25 3.11
CA TYR A 123 -4.06 -4.35 4.10
C TYR A 123 -3.97 -2.91 3.57
N LEU A 124 -3.65 -2.75 2.28
CA LEU A 124 -3.54 -1.45 1.63
C LEU A 124 -4.90 -0.84 1.29
N ALA A 125 -5.92 -1.67 1.04
CA ALA A 125 -7.27 -1.21 0.70
C ALA A 125 -7.88 -0.28 1.76
N LYS A 126 -7.49 -0.42 3.04
CA LYS A 126 -8.03 0.41 4.13
C LYS A 126 -7.38 1.80 4.25
N VAL A 127 -6.22 2.00 3.64
CA VAL A 127 -5.50 3.28 3.63
C VAL A 127 -5.67 4.04 2.33
N ILE A 128 -6.16 3.37 1.27
CA ILE A 128 -6.51 3.99 0.00
C ILE A 128 -7.84 4.74 0.15
N PRO A 129 -7.94 6.02 -0.23
CA PRO A 129 -9.16 6.81 -0.15
C PRO A 129 -10.14 6.45 -1.28
N ALA A 130 -10.60 5.20 -1.32
CA ALA A 130 -11.57 4.67 -2.27
C ALA A 130 -12.81 4.15 -1.54
N LYS A 131 -13.95 4.08 -2.22
CA LYS A 131 -15.14 3.41 -1.69
C LYS A 131 -14.98 1.90 -1.71
N ARG A 132 -14.28 1.38 -2.74
CA ARG A 132 -13.93 -0.03 -2.89
C ARG A 132 -12.61 -0.13 -3.62
N PHE A 133 -11.73 -1.01 -3.15
CA PHE A 133 -10.49 -1.36 -3.82
C PHE A 133 -10.28 -2.85 -3.61
N ASP A 134 -10.46 -3.64 -4.67
CA ASP A 134 -10.26 -5.09 -4.68
C ASP A 134 -9.23 -5.43 -5.76
N VAL A 135 -8.22 -6.22 -5.38
CA VAL A 135 -7.18 -6.72 -6.26
C VAL A 135 -7.01 -8.19 -6.00
N LYS A 136 -7.01 -8.99 -7.06
CA LYS A 136 -6.81 -10.44 -7.02
C LYS A 136 -5.81 -10.84 -8.09
N ALA A 137 -4.87 -11.70 -7.71
CA ALA A 137 -3.95 -12.33 -8.62
C ALA A 137 -3.83 -13.80 -8.22
N GLN A 138 -4.32 -14.71 -9.05
CA GLN A 138 -4.25 -16.14 -8.76
C GLN A 138 -4.29 -16.96 -10.05
N GLY A 139 -3.42 -17.98 -10.13
CA GLY A 139 -3.40 -18.91 -11.25
C GLY A 139 -3.09 -18.21 -12.57
N GLY A 140 -2.26 -17.16 -12.52
CA GLY A 140 -1.93 -16.34 -13.68
C GLY A 140 -3.05 -15.41 -14.16
N ASN A 141 -4.16 -15.27 -13.43
CA ASN A 141 -5.19 -14.27 -13.72
C ASN A 141 -5.07 -13.10 -12.75
N PHE A 142 -5.22 -11.88 -13.27
CA PHE A 142 -5.26 -10.65 -12.49
C PHE A 142 -6.60 -9.93 -12.69
N GLN A 143 -7.14 -9.41 -11.58
CA GLN A 143 -8.30 -8.53 -11.58
C GLN A 143 -8.10 -7.38 -10.59
N LEU A 144 -8.39 -6.17 -11.04
CA LEU A 144 -8.49 -4.96 -10.23
C LEU A 144 -9.90 -4.39 -10.41
N ASP A 145 -10.59 -4.10 -9.32
CA ASP A 145 -11.83 -3.32 -9.29
C ASP A 145 -11.71 -2.22 -8.22
N ALA A 146 -11.66 -0.98 -8.70
CA ALA A 146 -11.59 0.20 -7.85
C ALA A 146 -12.77 1.13 -8.14
N VAL A 147 -13.49 1.52 -7.08
CA VAL A 147 -14.65 2.42 -7.11
C VAL A 147 -14.43 3.58 -6.15
N GLY A 148 -14.77 4.79 -6.58
CA GLY A 148 -14.47 6.03 -5.89
C GLY A 148 -13.01 6.45 -6.02
N VAL A 149 -12.30 6.03 -7.09
CA VAL A 149 -10.91 6.42 -7.38
C VAL A 149 -10.85 7.43 -8.52
N GLY A 150 -10.00 8.45 -8.37
CA GLY A 150 -9.95 9.58 -9.31
C GLY A 150 -11.20 10.46 -9.22
N TYR A 151 -11.04 11.76 -9.39
CA TYR A 151 -12.16 12.71 -9.41
C TYR A 151 -12.57 13.08 -10.84
N SER A 152 -11.70 12.83 -11.83
CA SER A 152 -11.91 13.05 -13.26
C SER A 152 -11.63 11.80 -14.09
N ILE A 153 -12.08 11.77 -15.35
CA ILE A 153 -11.85 10.64 -16.25
C ILE A 153 -10.37 10.55 -16.65
N GLU A 154 -9.70 11.69 -16.77
CA GLU A 154 -8.29 11.84 -17.09
C GLU A 154 -7.42 11.15 -16.04
N SER A 155 -7.69 11.38 -14.75
CA SER A 155 -6.99 10.70 -13.65
C SER A 155 -7.21 9.20 -13.64
N VAL A 156 -8.44 8.76 -13.93
CA VAL A 156 -8.77 7.34 -14.00
C VAL A 156 -8.05 6.67 -15.17
N GLN A 157 -7.98 7.33 -16.33
CA GLN A 157 -7.25 6.85 -17.50
C GLN A 157 -5.73 6.83 -17.28
N ALA A 158 -5.18 7.87 -16.65
CA ALA A 158 -3.77 7.89 -16.26
C ALA A 158 -3.44 6.73 -15.30
N THR A 159 -4.28 6.50 -14.30
CA THR A 159 -4.13 5.36 -13.37
C THR A 159 -4.27 4.02 -14.10
N ALA A 160 -5.21 3.90 -15.04
CA ALA A 160 -5.34 2.71 -15.88
C ALA A 160 -4.05 2.44 -16.66
N ARG A 161 -3.42 3.48 -17.21
CA ARG A 161 -2.15 3.35 -17.93
C ARG A 161 -1.01 2.88 -17.03
N ALA A 162 -0.93 3.37 -15.80
CA ALA A 162 0.03 2.87 -14.82
C ALA A 162 -0.16 1.38 -14.54
N VAL A 163 -1.41 0.94 -14.32
CA VAL A 163 -1.73 -0.47 -14.07
C VAL A 163 -1.40 -1.34 -15.28
N GLN A 164 -1.72 -0.89 -16.49
CA GLN A 164 -1.38 -1.62 -17.72
C GLN A 164 0.13 -1.85 -17.83
N CYS A 165 0.93 -0.79 -17.69
CA CYS A 165 2.39 -0.89 -17.80
C CYS A 165 3.00 -1.70 -16.66
N LEU A 166 2.45 -1.64 -15.44
CA LEU A 166 2.84 -2.52 -14.35
C LEU A 166 2.63 -3.98 -14.73
N LEU A 167 1.43 -4.32 -15.22
CA LEU A 167 1.05 -5.70 -15.56
C LEU A 167 1.90 -6.25 -16.71
N GLU A 168 2.10 -5.46 -17.75
CA GLU A 168 2.98 -5.81 -18.87
C GLU A 168 4.41 -6.10 -18.38
N GLU A 169 4.94 -5.26 -17.49
CA GLU A 169 6.28 -5.39 -16.92
C GLU A 169 6.41 -6.67 -16.07
N VAL A 170 5.36 -7.09 -15.36
CA VAL A 170 5.36 -8.36 -14.60
C VAL A 170 4.90 -9.58 -15.43
N GLY A 171 4.80 -9.45 -16.75
CA GLY A 171 4.57 -10.58 -17.66
C GLY A 171 3.09 -10.94 -17.86
N TYR A 172 2.17 -10.02 -17.58
CA TYR A 172 0.75 -10.18 -17.87
C TYR A 172 0.39 -9.47 -19.18
N GLU A 173 -0.65 -9.96 -19.83
CA GLU A 173 -1.31 -9.35 -20.98
C GLU A 173 -2.69 -8.85 -20.55
N VAL A 174 -2.91 -7.55 -20.71
CA VAL A 174 -4.16 -6.90 -20.34
C VAL A 174 -5.26 -7.30 -21.33
N LYS A 175 -6.35 -7.86 -20.82
CA LYS A 175 -7.48 -8.35 -21.62
C LYS A 175 -8.61 -7.34 -21.69
N GLU A 176 -8.84 -6.61 -20.60
CA GLU A 176 -9.91 -5.62 -20.52
C GLU A 176 -9.49 -4.46 -19.62
N VAL A 177 -9.86 -3.24 -20.04
CA VAL A 177 -9.78 -2.04 -19.23
C VAL A 177 -11.09 -1.28 -19.36
N VAL A 178 -11.75 -1.05 -18.23
CA VAL A 178 -12.96 -0.23 -18.15
C VAL A 178 -12.65 0.99 -17.29
N THR A 179 -12.78 2.17 -17.89
CA THR A 179 -12.62 3.46 -17.22
C THR A 179 -13.92 4.24 -17.29
N ALA A 180 -14.33 4.79 -16.15
CA ALA A 180 -15.41 5.76 -16.04
C ALA A 180 -15.10 6.70 -14.87
N PRO A 181 -15.77 7.87 -14.75
CA PRO A 181 -15.56 8.75 -13.60
C PRO A 181 -15.71 7.99 -12.28
N GLY A 182 -14.64 7.95 -11.48
CA GLY A 182 -14.61 7.22 -10.22
C GLY A 182 -14.48 5.69 -10.31
N VAL A 183 -14.35 5.09 -11.48
CA VAL A 183 -14.35 3.62 -11.66
C VAL A 183 -13.21 3.17 -12.56
N LEU A 184 -12.40 2.24 -12.05
CA LEU A 184 -11.37 1.54 -12.80
C LEU A 184 -11.56 0.04 -12.63
N ARG A 185 -11.69 -0.68 -13.74
CA ARG A 185 -11.57 -2.15 -13.77
C ARG A 185 -10.52 -2.57 -14.77
N VAL A 186 -9.66 -3.49 -14.36
CA VAL A 186 -8.63 -4.08 -15.22
C VAL A 186 -8.65 -5.58 -15.04
N SER A 187 -8.66 -6.32 -16.14
CA SER A 187 -8.42 -7.76 -16.14
C SER A 187 -7.24 -8.10 -17.03
N ALA A 188 -6.42 -9.05 -16.59
CA ALA A 188 -5.25 -9.50 -17.33
C ALA A 188 -4.96 -10.97 -17.07
N ALA A 189 -4.22 -11.60 -17.98
CA ALA A 189 -3.78 -12.98 -17.85
C ALA A 189 -2.27 -13.08 -18.13
N LYS A 190 -1.57 -14.00 -17.46
CA LYS A 190 -0.14 -14.23 -17.65
C LYS A 190 0.14 -14.72 -19.07
N LYS A 191 1.22 -14.23 -19.68
CA LYS A 191 1.70 -14.66 -20.99
C LYS A 191 2.21 -16.11 -20.97
#